data_AF-A0A4R1AZ17-F1
#
_entry.id   AF-A0A4R1AZ17-F1
#
_cell.length_a   1.000
_cell.length_b   1.000
_cell.length_c   1.000
_cell.angle_alpha   90.00
_cell.angle_beta   90.00
_cell.angle_gamma   90.00
#
_symmetry.space_group_name_H-M   'P 1'
#
loop_
_entity.id
_entity.type
_entity.pdbx_description
1 polymer ?
#
loop_
_entity_poly.entity_id
_entity_poly.type
_entity_poly.pdbx_seq_one_letter_code
_entity_poly.pdbx_strand_id
1 'polypeptide(L)'
;MNQKTFGLGLFIFLIIPPVANLMESVMIIHMHMQMPILVITGFLMAPFFQSKFPRFFEKWNQNGIPGILLFIIVVGYWMLPRTMDEALELWAVELFKFISLPFLAGVPLRDSWRKLGQAGKNAVIIFFSIAFITMGWLYINATMQLCNNYLLIEQITLGWGFLTMGIAFVIFLGYRFFFNPSAYE
;
A
#
# COMPACT_ATOMS: atom_id res chain seq x y z
N MET A 1 -24.32 -4.68 -2.31
CA MET A 1 -23.21 -5.26 -3.10
C MET A 1 -22.24 -5.94 -2.15
N ASN A 2 -21.82 -7.19 -2.41
CA ASN A 2 -20.91 -7.91 -1.49
C ASN A 2 -19.51 -7.29 -1.52
N GLN A 3 -18.80 -7.26 -0.38
CA GLN A 3 -17.44 -6.66 -0.28
C GLN A 3 -16.48 -7.20 -1.35
N LYS A 4 -16.54 -8.52 -1.61
CA LYS A 4 -15.73 -9.23 -2.60
C LYS A 4 -16.02 -8.76 -4.04
N THR A 5 -17.30 -8.57 -4.38
CA THR A 5 -17.71 -8.14 -5.73
C THR A 5 -17.35 -6.68 -5.98
N PHE A 6 -17.43 -5.83 -4.94
CA PHE A 6 -16.95 -4.45 -5.03
C PHE A 6 -15.43 -4.40 -5.23
N GLY A 7 -14.66 -5.18 -4.46
CA GLY A 7 -13.21 -5.26 -4.65
C GLY A 7 -12.81 -5.70 -6.07
N LEU A 8 -13.49 -6.71 -6.62
CA LEU A 8 -13.25 -7.15 -8.00
C LEU A 8 -13.64 -6.09 -9.04
N GLY A 9 -14.80 -5.45 -8.88
CA GLY A 9 -15.24 -4.39 -9.80
C GLY A 9 -14.28 -3.21 -9.81
N LEU A 10 -13.79 -2.80 -8.63
CA LEU A 10 -12.81 -1.74 -8.50
C LEU A 10 -11.44 -2.14 -9.09
N PHE A 11 -11.03 -3.39 -8.94
CA PHE A 11 -9.81 -3.90 -9.58
C PHE A 11 -9.88 -3.83 -11.11
N ILE A 12 -10.99 -4.31 -11.69
CA ILE A 12 -11.22 -4.24 -13.14
C ILE A 12 -11.23 -2.79 -13.61
N PHE A 13 -11.90 -1.89 -12.89
CA PHE A 13 -11.93 -0.47 -13.21
C PHE A 13 -10.52 0.15 -13.29
N LEU A 14 -9.62 -0.19 -12.37
CA LEU A 14 -8.26 0.36 -12.31
C LEU A 14 -7.31 -0.18 -13.39
N ILE A 15 -7.59 -1.35 -13.97
CA ILE A 15 -6.74 -1.95 -15.02
C ILE A 15 -7.14 -1.47 -16.42
N ILE A 16 -8.39 -1.01 -16.59
CA ILE A 16 -8.88 -0.57 -17.90
C ILE A 16 -7.98 0.58 -18.40
N PRO A 17 -7.42 0.51 -19.63
CA PRO A 17 -6.34 1.40 -20.06
C PRO A 17 -6.65 2.91 -19.93
N PRO A 18 -7.85 3.42 -20.27
CA PRO A 18 -8.20 4.81 -20.00
C PRO A 18 -8.03 5.26 -18.54
N VAL A 19 -8.36 4.40 -17.58
CA VAL A 19 -8.26 4.71 -16.14
C VAL A 19 -6.81 4.59 -15.69
N ALA A 20 -6.13 3.51 -16.06
CA ALA A 20 -4.73 3.29 -15.75
C ALA A 20 -3.87 4.46 -16.27
N ASN A 21 -3.96 4.77 -17.57
CA ASN A 21 -3.21 5.85 -18.20
C ASN A 21 -3.48 7.21 -17.54
N LEU A 22 -4.74 7.50 -17.17
CA LEU A 22 -5.07 8.75 -16.49
C LEU A 22 -4.43 8.83 -15.10
N MET A 23 -4.52 7.76 -14.31
CA MET A 23 -3.96 7.74 -12.96
C MET A 23 -2.43 7.75 -12.96
N GLU A 24 -1.83 7.17 -14.00
CA GLU A 24 -0.39 7.06 -14.17
C GLU A 24 0.24 8.33 -14.74
N SER A 25 -0.58 9.20 -15.35
CA SER A 25 -0.12 10.49 -15.91
C SER A 25 0.36 11.49 -14.86
N VAL A 26 -0.01 11.30 -13.58
CA VAL A 26 0.39 12.20 -12.49
C VAL A 26 1.00 11.39 -11.35
N MET A 27 2.23 11.75 -10.95
CA MET A 27 3.02 10.92 -10.02
C MET A 27 2.32 10.64 -8.68
N ILE A 28 1.72 11.67 -8.07
CA ILE A 28 1.01 11.52 -6.79
C ILE A 28 -0.27 10.70 -6.93
N ILE A 29 -0.95 10.77 -8.08
CA ILE A 29 -2.15 9.95 -8.31
C ILE A 29 -1.73 8.49 -8.50
N HIS A 30 -0.67 8.22 -9.25
CA HIS A 30 -0.14 6.87 -9.42
C HIS A 30 0.22 6.24 -8.07
N MET A 31 1.07 6.91 -7.28
CA MET A 31 1.64 6.34 -6.06
C MET A 31 0.75 6.45 -4.81
N HIS A 32 0.01 7.55 -4.63
CA HIS A 32 -0.82 7.78 -3.44
C HIS A 32 -2.32 7.54 -3.64
N MET A 33 -2.77 7.25 -4.86
CA MET A 33 -4.16 6.89 -5.14
C MET A 33 -4.26 5.52 -5.80
N GLN A 34 -3.73 5.32 -7.01
CA GLN A 34 -3.89 4.07 -7.77
C GLN A 34 -3.32 2.87 -7.01
N MET A 35 -2.05 2.94 -6.60
CA MET A 35 -1.40 1.82 -5.91
C MET A 35 -2.06 1.47 -4.56
N PRO A 36 -2.38 2.44 -3.68
CA PRO A 36 -3.13 2.15 -2.46
C PRO A 36 -4.51 1.57 -2.73
N ILE A 37 -5.23 2.05 -3.75
CA ILE A 37 -6.54 1.50 -4.11
C ILE A 37 -6.37 0.05 -4.62
N LEU A 38 -5.33 -0.28 -5.38
CA LEU A 38 -5.02 -1.67 -5.75
C LEU A 38 -4.83 -2.56 -4.51
N VAL A 39 -4.09 -2.10 -3.50
CA VAL A 39 -4.00 -2.81 -2.20
C VAL A 39 -5.39 -2.97 -1.55
N ILE A 40 -6.21 -1.92 -1.55
CA ILE A 40 -7.57 -1.97 -1.01
C ILE A 40 -8.42 -3.00 -1.77
N THR A 41 -8.34 -3.08 -3.11
CA THR A 41 -9.09 -4.08 -3.88
C THR A 41 -8.77 -5.51 -3.41
N GLY A 42 -7.48 -5.80 -3.20
CA GLY A 42 -7.02 -7.07 -2.65
C GLY A 42 -7.56 -7.32 -1.24
N PHE A 43 -7.50 -6.31 -0.39
CA PHE A 43 -8.03 -6.37 0.97
C PHE A 43 -9.54 -6.67 1.00
N LEU A 44 -10.31 -6.09 0.08
CA LEU A 44 -11.75 -6.32 -0.08
C LEU A 44 -12.05 -7.71 -0.67
N MET A 45 -11.21 -8.21 -1.58
CA MET A 45 -11.34 -9.53 -2.19
C MET A 45 -10.86 -10.67 -1.27
N ALA A 46 -9.99 -10.40 -0.29
CA ALA A 46 -9.39 -11.41 0.58
C ALA A 46 -10.36 -12.42 1.20
N PRO A 47 -11.59 -12.05 1.65
CA PRO A 47 -12.50 -13.04 2.24
C PRO A 47 -12.96 -14.09 1.23
N PHE A 48 -12.85 -13.86 -0.08
CA PHE A 48 -13.06 -14.89 -1.12
C PHE A 48 -11.99 -15.99 -1.03
N PHE A 49 -10.72 -15.58 -1.04
CA PHE A 49 -9.57 -16.48 -0.99
C PHE A 49 -9.49 -17.22 0.35
N GLN A 50 -9.77 -16.54 1.46
CA GLN A 50 -9.81 -17.15 2.79
C GLN A 50 -10.88 -18.25 2.87
N SER A 51 -12.08 -18.02 2.30
CA SER A 51 -13.13 -19.06 2.27
C SER A 51 -12.80 -20.23 1.35
N LYS A 52 -12.05 -20.00 0.27
CA LYS A 52 -11.72 -21.03 -0.73
C LYS A 52 -10.51 -21.86 -0.33
N PHE A 53 -9.55 -21.26 0.37
CA PHE A 53 -8.28 -21.88 0.75
C PHE A 53 -7.95 -21.70 2.25
N PRO A 54 -8.85 -22.06 3.19
CA PRO A 54 -8.64 -21.78 4.61
C PRO A 54 -7.36 -22.43 5.17
N ARG A 55 -7.11 -23.71 4.82
CA ARG A 55 -5.91 -24.46 5.25
C ARG A 55 -4.60 -23.82 4.81
N PHE A 56 -4.58 -23.11 3.69
CA PHE A 56 -3.38 -22.43 3.19
C PHE A 56 -3.02 -21.24 4.09
N PHE A 57 -4.00 -20.39 4.39
CA PHE A 57 -3.82 -19.23 5.28
C PHE A 57 -3.55 -19.65 6.73
N GLU A 58 -4.13 -20.75 7.18
CA GLU A 58 -3.83 -21.36 8.47
C GLU A 58 -2.41 -21.93 8.51
N LYS A 59 -1.90 -22.55 7.44
CA LYS A 59 -0.55 -23.16 7.46
C LYS A 59 0.55 -22.13 7.30
N TRP A 60 0.43 -21.21 6.33
CA TRP A 60 1.47 -20.22 6.05
C TRP A 60 1.42 -19.08 7.07
N ASN A 61 0.24 -18.51 7.34
CA ASN A 61 0.14 -17.25 8.06
C ASN A 61 -0.52 -17.40 9.43
N GLN A 62 -0.02 -18.31 10.27
CA GLN A 62 -0.62 -18.64 11.57
C GLN A 62 -0.79 -17.43 12.49
N ASN A 63 0.26 -16.63 12.64
CA ASN A 63 0.32 -15.50 13.57
C ASN A 63 0.21 -14.12 12.87
N GLY A 64 0.01 -14.08 11.55
CA GLY A 64 -0.03 -12.85 10.77
C GLY A 64 1.33 -12.25 10.41
N ILE A 65 2.44 -12.70 11.01
CA ILE A 65 3.76 -12.11 10.76
C ILE A 65 4.22 -12.34 9.31
N PRO A 66 4.15 -13.57 8.75
CA PRO A 66 4.55 -13.81 7.36
C PRO A 66 3.81 -12.95 6.34
N GLY A 67 2.50 -12.77 6.51
CA GLY A 67 1.70 -11.97 5.59
C GLY A 67 1.98 -10.46 5.69
N ILE A 68 2.27 -9.94 6.90
CA ILE A 68 2.75 -8.55 7.06
C ILE A 68 4.14 -8.36 6.47
N LEU A 69 5.04 -9.33 6.65
CA LEU A 69 6.37 -9.26 6.07
C LEU A 69 6.30 -9.19 4.54
N LEU A 70 5.47 -10.05 3.93
CA LEU A 70 5.21 -10.00 2.49
C LEU A 70 4.62 -8.65 2.06
N PHE A 71 3.64 -8.13 2.81
CA PHE A 71 3.07 -6.80 2.57
C PHE A 71 4.13 -5.69 2.59
N ILE A 72 5.01 -5.68 3.60
CA ILE A 72 6.09 -4.69 3.72
C ILE A 72 7.08 -4.80 2.57
N ILE A 73 7.46 -6.02 2.16
CA ILE A 73 8.37 -6.23 1.02
C ILE A 73 7.77 -5.70 -0.27
N VAL A 74 6.50 -6.04 -0.55
CA VAL A 74 5.81 -5.63 -1.78
C VAL A 74 5.62 -4.12 -1.80
N VAL A 75 5.11 -3.52 -0.72
CA VAL A 75 4.94 -2.06 -0.65
C VAL A 75 6.29 -1.35 -0.68
N GLY A 76 7.30 -1.86 0.01
CA GLY A 76 8.65 -1.31 -0.01
C GLY A 76 9.27 -1.32 -1.40
N TYR A 77 9.08 -2.40 -2.17
CA TYR A 77 9.47 -2.46 -3.59
C TYR A 77 8.82 -1.32 -4.38
N TRP A 78 7.50 -1.15 -4.27
CA TRP A 78 6.74 -0.07 -4.94
C TRP A 78 6.95 1.32 -4.33
N MET A 79 7.73 1.47 -3.25
CA MET A 79 8.15 2.79 -2.77
C MET A 79 9.42 3.27 -3.49
N LEU A 80 10.13 2.41 -4.23
CA LEU A 80 11.36 2.77 -4.92
C LEU A 80 11.05 3.58 -6.19
N PRO A 81 11.61 4.79 -6.37
CA PRO A 81 11.36 5.63 -7.54
C PRO A 81 11.60 4.89 -8.87
N ARG A 82 12.69 4.13 -8.95
CA ARG A 82 13.05 3.33 -10.13
C ARG A 82 11.96 2.33 -10.53
N THR A 83 11.31 1.68 -9.57
CA THR A 83 10.25 0.70 -9.87
C THR A 83 9.00 1.34 -10.45
N MET A 84 8.78 2.63 -10.16
CA MET A 84 7.70 3.42 -10.77
C MET A 84 7.97 3.67 -12.23
N ASP A 85 9.21 4.06 -12.54
CA ASP A 85 9.67 4.32 -13.90
C ASP A 85 9.54 3.06 -14.76
N GLU A 86 10.04 1.94 -14.24
CA GLU A 86 9.96 0.63 -14.91
C GLU A 86 8.51 0.18 -15.14
N ALA A 87 7.57 0.57 -14.29
CA ALA A 87 6.15 0.23 -14.46
C ALA A 87 5.48 0.95 -15.62
N LEU A 88 6.03 2.07 -16.10
CA LEU A 88 5.54 2.79 -17.27
C LEU A 88 6.23 2.34 -18.56
N GLU A 89 7.44 1.81 -18.46
CA GLU A 89 8.27 1.42 -19.61
C GLU A 89 8.17 -0.07 -19.95
N LEU A 90 8.01 -0.94 -18.94
CA LEU A 90 8.05 -2.39 -19.09
C LEU A 90 6.69 -2.99 -18.76
N TRP A 91 6.03 -3.54 -19.79
CA TRP A 91 4.74 -4.23 -19.65
C TRP A 91 4.73 -5.31 -18.56
N ALA A 92 5.87 -5.99 -18.35
CA ALA A 92 5.99 -7.04 -17.35
C ALA A 92 5.95 -6.46 -15.92
N VAL A 93 6.52 -5.27 -15.71
CA VAL A 93 6.51 -4.58 -14.42
C VAL A 93 5.14 -3.95 -14.17
N GLU A 94 4.51 -3.40 -15.20
CA GLU A 94 3.13 -2.92 -15.14
C GLU A 94 2.16 -4.05 -14.75
N LEU A 95 2.26 -5.21 -15.41
CA LEU A 95 1.47 -6.39 -15.06
C LEU A 95 1.77 -6.83 -13.62
N PHE A 96 3.03 -6.80 -13.21
CA PHE A 96 3.42 -7.12 -11.84
C PHE A 96 2.83 -6.14 -10.83
N LYS A 97 2.68 -4.84 -11.14
CA LYS A 97 1.96 -3.85 -10.30
C LYS A 97 0.53 -4.28 -10.03
N PHE A 98 -0.21 -4.60 -11.10
CA PHE A 98 -1.60 -5.00 -11.01
C PHE A 98 -1.80 -6.35 -10.32
N ILE A 99 -0.81 -7.24 -10.31
CA ILE A 99 -0.90 -8.52 -9.60
C ILE A 99 -0.41 -8.41 -8.15
N SER A 100 0.76 -7.81 -7.94
CA SER A 100 1.42 -7.81 -6.64
C SER A 100 0.67 -6.96 -5.60
N LEU A 101 0.20 -5.77 -5.95
CA LEU A 101 -0.45 -4.89 -4.99
C LEU A 101 -1.77 -5.47 -4.44
N PRO A 102 -2.71 -6.00 -5.26
CA PRO A 102 -3.90 -6.63 -4.72
C PRO A 102 -3.61 -7.98 -4.05
N PHE A 103 -2.91 -8.89 -4.73
CA PHE A 103 -2.85 -10.29 -4.30
C PHE A 103 -1.71 -10.60 -3.34
N LEU A 104 -0.58 -9.88 -3.43
CA LEU A 104 0.59 -10.09 -2.56
C LEU A 104 0.69 -9.05 -1.44
N ALA A 105 0.02 -7.90 -1.55
CA ALA A 105 -0.05 -6.90 -0.48
C ALA A 105 -1.45 -6.88 0.18
N GLY A 106 -2.50 -6.60 -0.59
CA GLY A 106 -3.86 -6.42 -0.06
C GLY A 106 -4.46 -7.64 0.64
N VAL A 107 -4.40 -8.81 -0.01
CA VAL A 107 -4.93 -10.06 0.56
C VAL A 107 -4.18 -10.47 1.84
N PRO A 108 -2.83 -10.55 1.86
CA PRO A 108 -2.08 -10.85 3.08
C PRO A 108 -2.27 -9.82 4.18
N LEU A 109 -2.43 -8.53 3.84
CA LEU A 109 -2.72 -7.49 4.82
C LEU A 109 -4.04 -7.78 5.56
N ARG A 110 -5.13 -8.07 4.83
CA ARG A 110 -6.43 -8.37 5.45
C ARG A 110 -6.37 -9.56 6.39
N ASP A 111 -5.70 -10.63 5.96
CA ASP A 111 -5.56 -11.85 6.73
C ASP A 111 -4.74 -11.63 8.01
N SER A 112 -3.60 -10.96 7.84
CA SER A 112 -2.64 -10.75 8.93
C SER A 112 -3.11 -9.73 9.95
N TRP A 113 -3.80 -8.67 9.51
CA TRP A 113 -4.25 -7.59 10.39
C TRP A 113 -5.20 -8.08 11.48
N ARG A 114 -5.96 -9.15 11.21
CA ARG A 114 -6.85 -9.77 12.21
C ARG A 114 -6.08 -10.62 13.23
N LYS A 115 -4.93 -11.17 12.83
CA LYS A 115 -4.11 -12.09 13.63
C LYS A 115 -3.08 -11.35 14.50
N LEU A 116 -2.68 -10.15 14.10
CA LEU A 116 -1.77 -9.31 14.87
C LEU A 116 -2.43 -8.75 16.15
N GLY A 117 -1.69 -8.88 17.26
CA GLY A 117 -1.94 -8.11 18.48
C GLY A 117 -1.70 -6.61 18.29
N GLN A 118 -2.09 -5.82 19.29
CA GLN A 118 -2.01 -4.35 19.23
C GLN A 118 -0.57 -3.84 19.05
N ALA A 119 0.40 -4.46 19.73
CA ALA A 119 1.82 -4.12 19.58
C ALA A 119 2.32 -4.34 18.14
N GLY A 120 1.94 -5.45 17.50
CA GLY A 120 2.31 -5.74 16.11
C GLY A 120 1.71 -4.73 15.13
N LYS A 121 0.43 -4.35 15.31
CA LYS A 121 -0.21 -3.30 14.50
C LYS A 121 0.50 -1.96 14.66
N ASN A 122 0.84 -1.57 15.90
CA ASN A 122 1.57 -0.34 16.16
C ASN A 122 2.96 -0.37 15.52
N ALA A 123 3.68 -1.50 15.61
CA ALA A 123 4.99 -1.67 14.98
C ALA A 123 4.94 -1.46 13.46
N VAL A 124 3.91 -2.00 12.78
CA VAL A 124 3.71 -1.76 11.33
C VAL A 124 3.47 -0.28 11.04
N ILE A 125 2.62 0.39 11.81
CA ILE A 125 2.33 1.82 11.60
C ILE A 125 3.57 2.68 11.89
N ILE A 126 4.36 2.36 12.92
CA ILE A 126 5.64 3.03 13.21
C ILE A 126 6.61 2.86 12.04
N PHE A 127 6.76 1.63 11.54
CA PHE A 127 7.60 1.33 10.39
C PHE A 127 7.23 2.21 9.18
N PHE A 128 5.94 2.24 8.82
CA PHE A 128 5.48 3.07 7.71
C PHE A 128 5.54 4.57 8.00
N SER A 129 5.39 5.02 9.26
CA SER A 129 5.60 6.43 9.63
C SER A 129 7.03 6.86 9.30
N ILE A 130 8.02 6.08 9.74
CA ILE A 130 9.44 6.36 9.47
C ILE A 130 9.73 6.29 7.98
N ALA A 131 9.26 5.24 7.30
CA ALA A 131 9.48 5.07 5.86
C ALA A 131 8.88 6.24 5.05
N PHE A 132 7.65 6.66 5.36
CA PHE A 132 6.97 7.75 4.66
C PHE A 132 7.64 9.10 4.94
N ILE A 133 8.04 9.39 6.18
CA ILE A 133 8.79 10.63 6.48
C ILE A 133 10.13 10.63 5.73
N THR A 134 10.83 9.50 5.70
CA THR A 134 12.13 9.35 5.01
C THR A 134 11.97 9.56 3.50
N MET A 135 10.97 8.91 2.88
CA MET A 135 10.68 9.10 1.47
C MET A 135 10.23 10.52 1.15
N GLY A 136 9.42 11.14 2.02
CA GLY A 136 9.00 12.52 1.87
C GLY A 136 10.20 13.47 1.86
N TRP A 137 11.12 13.30 2.80
CA TRP A 137 12.38 14.05 2.84
C TRP A 137 13.22 13.82 1.58
N LEU A 138 13.39 12.56 1.14
CA LEU A 138 14.14 12.21 -0.07
C LEU A 138 13.57 12.90 -1.31
N TYR A 139 12.26 12.79 -1.54
CA TYR A 139 11.60 13.34 -2.72
C TYR A 139 11.62 14.88 -2.77
N ILE A 140 11.54 15.55 -1.61
CA ILE A 140 11.59 17.02 -1.51
C ILE A 140 13.01 17.56 -1.73
N ASN A 141 14.03 16.88 -1.17
CA ASN A 141 15.40 17.42 -1.12
C ASN A 141 16.30 16.93 -2.27
N ALA A 142 15.90 15.89 -3.00
CA ALA A 142 16.62 15.48 -4.20
C ALA A 142 16.52 16.58 -5.28
N THR A 143 17.66 17.19 -5.60
CA THR A 143 17.76 18.24 -6.64
C THR A 143 17.65 17.70 -8.06
N MET A 144 17.82 16.38 -8.22
CA MET A 144 17.64 15.66 -9.48
C MET A 144 16.32 14.89 -9.47
N GLN A 145 15.75 14.70 -10.66
CA GLN A 145 14.59 13.82 -10.83
C GLN A 145 14.98 12.38 -10.51
N LEU A 146 14.22 11.75 -9.61
CA LEU A 146 14.39 10.36 -9.20
C LEU A 146 13.64 9.39 -10.12
N CYS A 147 12.66 9.90 -10.88
CA CYS A 147 11.93 9.18 -11.93
C CYS A 147 12.01 9.99 -13.22
N ASN A 148 12.33 9.34 -14.36
CA ASN A 148 12.50 10.04 -15.63
C ASN A 148 11.16 10.38 -16.28
N ASN A 149 10.12 9.58 -16.03
CA ASN A 149 8.81 9.75 -16.62
C ASN A 149 7.93 10.81 -15.91
N TYR A 150 8.42 11.47 -14.84
CA TYR A 150 7.66 12.46 -14.06
C TYR A 150 8.40 13.79 -13.88
N LEU A 151 7.66 14.89 -13.77
CA LEU A 151 8.24 16.22 -13.56
C LEU A 151 8.78 16.40 -12.13
N LEU A 152 9.82 17.22 -11.96
CA LEU A 152 10.38 17.55 -10.65
C LEU A 152 9.33 18.14 -9.68
N ILE A 153 8.40 18.96 -10.19
CA ILE A 153 7.33 19.53 -9.35
C ILE A 153 6.38 18.46 -8.83
N GLU A 154 6.10 17.41 -9.62
CA GLU A 154 5.28 16.28 -9.20
C GLU A 154 6.00 15.45 -8.14
N GLN A 155 7.32 15.28 -8.29
CA GLN A 155 8.17 14.64 -7.29
C GLN A 155 8.10 15.36 -5.94
N ILE A 156 8.26 16.69 -5.94
CA ILE A 156 8.17 17.49 -4.71
C ILE A 156 6.76 17.38 -4.11
N THR A 157 5.72 17.40 -4.94
CA THR A 157 4.33 17.25 -4.52
C THR A 157 4.09 15.88 -3.87
N LEU A 158 4.59 14.81 -4.47
CA LEU A 158 4.57 13.46 -3.91
C LEU A 158 5.32 13.40 -2.57
N GLY A 159 6.48 14.06 -2.47
CA GLY A 159 7.26 14.12 -1.23
C GLY A 159 6.49 14.77 -0.07
N TRP A 160 5.75 15.85 -0.35
CA TRP A 160 4.82 16.43 0.63
C TRP A 160 3.66 15.50 0.97
N GLY A 161 3.15 14.74 0.00
CA GLY A 161 2.16 13.68 0.24
C GLY A 161 2.66 12.62 1.23
N PHE A 162 3.86 12.09 1.00
CA PHE A 162 4.53 11.14 1.89
C PHE A 162 4.72 11.72 3.30
N LEU A 163 5.23 12.95 3.40
CA LEU A 163 5.48 13.59 4.70
C LEU A 163 4.18 13.79 5.48
N THR A 164 3.13 14.26 4.82
CA THR A 164 1.81 14.49 5.43
C THR A 164 1.20 13.18 5.95
N MET A 165 1.27 12.10 5.17
CA MET A 165 0.78 10.79 5.58
C MET A 165 1.60 10.21 6.74
N GLY A 166 2.92 10.37 6.71
CA GLY A 166 3.81 9.97 7.81
C GLY A 166 3.46 10.69 9.12
N ILE A 167 3.23 12.01 9.06
CA ILE A 167 2.76 12.81 10.21
C ILE A 167 1.39 12.32 10.70
N ALA A 168 0.46 12.03 9.78
CA ALA A 168 -0.86 11.51 10.13
C ALA A 168 -0.77 10.17 10.89
N PHE A 169 0.15 9.28 10.51
CA PHE A 169 0.41 8.04 11.24
C PHE A 169 0.99 8.28 12.64
N VAL A 170 1.90 9.25 12.80
CA VAL A 170 2.43 9.64 14.11
C VAL A 170 1.32 10.19 15.01
N ILE A 171 0.46 11.07 14.49
CA ILE A 171 -0.71 11.59 15.22
C ILE A 171 -1.65 10.45 15.60
N PHE A 172 -1.93 9.51 14.69
CA PHE A 172 -2.77 8.36 14.97
C PHE A 172 -2.19 7.45 16.07
N LEU A 173 -0.88 7.23 16.07
CA LEU A 173 -0.19 6.49 17.13
C LEU A 173 -0.27 7.21 18.48
N GLY A 174 -0.04 8.54 18.49
CA GLY A 174 -0.20 9.37 19.67
C GLY A 174 -1.63 9.29 20.22
N TYR A 175 -2.63 9.44 19.35
CA TYR A 175 -4.03 9.29 19.72
C TYR A 175 -4.31 7.92 20.36
N ARG A 176 -3.84 6.82 19.76
CA ARG A 176 -4.02 5.48 20.34
C ARG A 176 -3.28 5.27 21.67
N PHE A 177 -2.17 5.95 21.86
CA PHE A 177 -1.40 5.87 23.10
C PHE A 177 -2.12 6.59 24.26
N PHE A 178 -2.66 7.79 24.01
CA PHE A 178 -3.35 8.58 25.02
C PHE A 178 -4.81 8.15 25.24
N PHE A 179 -5.52 7.82 24.16
CA PHE A 179 -6.92 7.40 24.17
C PHE A 179 -6.99 5.92 23.82
N ASN A 180 -6.59 5.07 24.77
CA ASN A 180 -6.72 3.62 24.61
C ASN A 180 -8.17 3.21 24.95
N PRO A 181 -8.98 2.75 23.98
CA PRO A 181 -10.39 2.40 24.23
C PRO A 181 -10.57 1.31 25.29
N SER A 182 -9.57 0.44 25.49
CA SER A 182 -9.61 -0.61 26.51
C SER A 182 -9.55 -0.09 27.95
N ALA A 183 -9.36 1.22 28.15
CA ALA A 183 -9.43 1.85 29.47
C ALA A 183 -10.85 2.35 29.80
N TYR A 184 -11.78 2.32 28.84
CA TYR A 184 -13.15 2.85 28.98
C TYR A 184 -14.24 1.79 28.70
N GLU A 185 -13.86 0.54 28.41
CA GLU A 185 -14.73 -0.65 28.32
C GLU A 185 -14.58 -1.50 29.58
#